data_AF-A0A6G3U1V9-F1
#
_entry.id   AF-A0A6G3U1V9-F1
#
_cell.length_a   1.000
_cell.length_b   1.000
_cell.length_c   1.000
_cell.angle_alpha   90.00
_cell.angle_beta   90.00
_cell.angle_gamma   90.00
#
_symmetry.space_group_name_H-M   'P 1'
#
loop_
_entity.id
_entity.type
_entity.pdbx_description
1 polymer ?
#
loop_
_entity_poly.entity_id
_entity_poly.type
_entity_poly.pdbx_seq_one_letter_code
_entity_poly.pdbx_strand_id
1 'polypeptide(L)'
;MRSVRIRILAALLAIAVVGVVGWQLLPSDDTSGEAIKVGTTDSITSLDPAGAYDAGSWALFSNVYQSLLTVEPGGAQPVPDAAEHCAFVGTDLRTYRCELRDGLVFPSGREMTAEDVKFSFDRVRKIKSDVGPGPLLDTLGSVRAEGRVVTFELTSPDATFPFKVATGAGSIVDSRTYPADELRTGGADGTGPYTLASYEKDKLAVLKPNARYKGAVKESGRPVELHYFGDPGALDNAWRTRSIDVATRQLPPDVLADLNPSDPGQRVSEADSSEIRNLYFNIRAGKPLEDTRVRQALAWLIDRERLAATVYQGTVDPLYSLIPTGITGHTTSFFDTYPKRDADRARRLLTEAGVSTPVRFTYGYAEGRGAAAEEAKELKRQLEAGGLFEVTLKGYEWTDFQKQWAGGKLDAYAVGWVADYPDPDTFGGPLVGTGGTMNTGYSSKAVDRMIKASQQHQNRADAGGDFRDLQAAVAEDVPVLPLWQAKEYVVTSEDIGGGQYLSDGTGVFRLWRLTRL
;
A
#
# COMPACT_ATOMS: atom_id res chain seq x y z
N MET A 1 -69.98 8.80 -36.90
CA MET A 1 -69.34 8.84 -35.56
C MET A 1 -68.56 7.57 -35.18
N ARG A 2 -68.90 6.36 -35.68
CA ARG A 2 -68.17 5.11 -35.37
C ARG A 2 -66.77 4.99 -35.99
N SER A 3 -66.53 5.47 -37.22
CA SER A 3 -65.23 5.29 -37.88
C SER A 3 -64.11 6.20 -37.34
N VAL A 4 -64.45 7.36 -36.77
CA VAL A 4 -63.48 8.29 -36.17
C VAL A 4 -62.95 7.74 -34.84
N ARG A 5 -63.81 7.09 -34.04
CA ARG A 5 -63.38 6.45 -32.76
C ARG A 5 -62.44 5.28 -32.98
N ILE A 6 -62.62 4.50 -34.05
CA ILE A 6 -61.73 3.36 -34.37
C ILE A 6 -60.35 3.85 -34.83
N ARG A 7 -60.29 4.96 -35.59
CA ARG A 7 -59.01 5.55 -36.03
C ARG A 7 -58.22 6.18 -34.88
N ILE A 8 -58.90 6.78 -33.89
CA ILE A 8 -58.25 7.33 -32.69
C ILE A 8 -57.73 6.21 -31.78
N LEU A 9 -58.49 5.13 -31.59
CA LEU A 9 -58.05 3.96 -30.82
C LEU A 9 -56.86 3.25 -31.47
N ALA A 10 -56.84 3.12 -32.81
CA ALA A 10 -55.71 2.52 -33.52
C ALA A 10 -54.45 3.39 -33.47
N ALA A 11 -54.60 4.72 -33.53
CA ALA A 11 -53.47 5.66 -33.38
C ALA A 11 -52.89 5.67 -31.95
N LEU A 12 -53.74 5.59 -30.92
CA LEU A 12 -53.31 5.51 -29.53
C LEU A 12 -52.63 4.16 -29.21
N LEU A 13 -53.09 3.06 -29.82
CA LEU A 13 -52.43 1.74 -29.67
C LEU A 13 -51.05 1.72 -30.35
N ALA A 14 -50.91 2.37 -31.51
CA ALA A 14 -49.64 2.47 -32.21
C ALA A 14 -48.61 3.32 -31.43
N ILE A 15 -49.05 4.42 -30.79
CA ILE A 15 -48.18 5.26 -29.94
C ILE A 15 -47.79 4.51 -28.65
N ALA A 16 -48.70 3.70 -28.07
CA ALA A 16 -48.39 2.88 -26.91
C ALA A 16 -47.39 1.75 -27.22
N VAL A 17 -47.50 1.10 -28.39
CA VAL A 17 -46.55 0.05 -28.79
C VAL A 17 -45.18 0.62 -29.14
N VAL A 18 -45.10 1.80 -29.75
CA VAL A 18 -43.82 2.49 -30.01
C VAL A 18 -43.18 3.00 -28.70
N GLY A 19 -43.99 3.43 -27.73
CA GLY A 19 -43.50 3.82 -26.39
C GLY A 19 -42.95 2.64 -25.58
N VAL A 20 -43.55 1.45 -25.69
CA VAL A 20 -43.10 0.24 -24.97
C VAL A 20 -41.85 -0.38 -25.62
N VAL A 21 -41.74 -0.35 -26.95
CA VAL A 21 -40.53 -0.82 -27.67
C VAL A 21 -39.38 0.17 -27.55
N GLY A 22 -39.66 1.48 -27.50
CA GLY A 22 -38.65 2.51 -27.23
C GLY A 22 -38.04 2.42 -25.83
N TRP A 23 -38.81 1.99 -24.82
CA TRP A 23 -38.32 1.81 -23.45
C TRP A 23 -37.42 0.58 -23.28
N GLN A 24 -37.56 -0.44 -24.14
CA GLN A 24 -36.73 -1.65 -24.12
C GLN A 24 -35.46 -1.54 -24.98
N LEU A 25 -35.29 -0.46 -25.74
CA LEU A 25 -34.12 -0.19 -26.58
C LEU A 25 -33.27 1.00 -26.10
N LEU A 26 -33.62 1.58 -24.95
CA LEU A 26 -32.74 2.52 -24.24
C LEU A 26 -31.68 1.71 -23.48
N PRO A 27 -30.38 2.02 -23.64
CA PRO A 27 -29.36 1.46 -22.77
C PRO A 27 -29.69 1.89 -21.35
N SER A 28 -30.07 0.95 -20.48
CA SER A 28 -30.11 1.18 -19.04
C SER A 28 -28.69 1.07 -18.50
N ASP A 29 -27.87 2.10 -18.75
CA ASP A 29 -26.60 2.35 -18.08
C ASP A 29 -26.58 3.82 -17.69
N ASP A 30 -27.24 4.15 -16.57
CA ASP A 30 -27.17 5.48 -15.97
C ASP A 30 -25.87 5.61 -15.13
N THR A 31 -24.74 5.48 -15.83
CA THR A 31 -23.41 5.93 -15.37
C THR A 31 -22.92 7.01 -16.34
N SER A 32 -23.74 8.06 -16.47
CA SER A 32 -23.70 9.09 -17.52
C SER A 32 -22.58 10.14 -17.36
N GLY A 33 -21.37 9.72 -16.99
CA GLY A 33 -20.20 10.59 -16.88
C GLY A 33 -18.98 10.04 -17.60
N GLU A 34 -18.29 10.89 -18.38
CA GLU A 34 -16.96 10.59 -18.93
C GLU A 34 -16.00 10.11 -17.84
N ALA A 35 -15.26 9.04 -18.09
CA ALA A 35 -14.36 8.47 -17.09
C ALA A 35 -13.29 9.48 -16.65
N ILE A 36 -12.95 9.50 -15.36
CA ILE A 36 -11.78 10.23 -14.88
C ILE A 36 -10.54 9.38 -15.17
N LYS A 37 -9.59 9.93 -15.90
CA LYS A 37 -8.33 9.27 -16.25
C LYS A 37 -7.30 9.59 -15.18
N VAL A 38 -6.94 8.59 -14.40
CA VAL A 38 -5.94 8.69 -13.33
C VAL A 38 -4.66 8.04 -13.80
N GLY A 39 -3.55 8.78 -13.84
CA GLY A 39 -2.21 8.25 -14.08
C GLY A 39 -1.47 7.98 -12.78
N THR A 40 -0.84 6.82 -12.68
CA THR A 40 -0.02 6.40 -11.53
C THR A 40 1.22 5.65 -11.97
N THR A 41 2.29 5.73 -11.18
CA THR A 41 3.50 4.88 -11.33
C THR A 41 3.44 3.58 -10.53
N ASP A 42 2.30 3.29 -9.88
CA ASP A 42 2.09 2.00 -9.23
C ASP A 42 2.20 0.84 -10.24
N SER A 43 2.41 -0.37 -9.75
CA SER A 43 2.21 -1.58 -10.57
C SER A 43 1.58 -2.67 -9.74
N ILE A 44 0.99 -3.65 -10.42
CA ILE A 44 0.23 -4.69 -9.75
C ILE A 44 0.99 -6.01 -9.81
N THR A 45 1.36 -6.49 -8.63
CA THR A 45 2.00 -7.80 -8.45
C THR A 45 1.02 -8.93 -8.76
N SER A 46 -0.20 -8.82 -8.23
CA SER A 46 -1.27 -9.81 -8.38
C SER A 46 -2.61 -9.11 -8.27
N LEU A 47 -3.59 -9.53 -9.08
CA LEU A 47 -4.99 -9.13 -8.87
C LEU A 47 -5.64 -9.90 -7.71
N ASP A 48 -5.08 -11.06 -7.35
CA ASP A 48 -5.56 -11.87 -6.23
C ASP A 48 -4.99 -11.35 -4.89
N PRO A 49 -5.83 -10.96 -3.91
CA PRO A 49 -5.39 -10.45 -2.62
C PRO A 49 -4.50 -11.40 -1.81
N ALA A 50 -4.60 -12.71 -2.01
CA ALA A 50 -3.73 -13.66 -1.32
C ALA A 50 -2.28 -13.65 -1.86
N GLY A 51 -2.05 -13.01 -3.01
CA GLY A 51 -0.80 -13.02 -3.74
C GLY A 51 -0.01 -11.72 -3.72
N ALA A 52 -0.52 -10.64 -3.12
CA ALA A 52 0.13 -9.34 -3.15
C ALA A 52 0.08 -8.61 -1.80
N TYR A 53 1.26 -8.15 -1.39
CA TYR A 53 1.48 -7.22 -0.29
C TYR A 53 2.38 -6.09 -0.79
N ASP A 54 1.78 -5.16 -1.53
CA ASP A 54 2.43 -3.97 -2.05
C ASP A 54 1.39 -2.85 -2.27
N ALA A 55 1.86 -1.61 -2.22
CA ALA A 55 0.99 -0.44 -2.26
C ALA A 55 0.21 -0.30 -3.59
N GLY A 56 0.76 -0.77 -4.71
CA GLY A 56 0.12 -0.65 -6.02
C GLY A 56 -1.04 -1.62 -6.19
N SER A 57 -0.84 -2.89 -5.80
CA SER A 57 -1.93 -3.87 -5.76
C SER A 57 -3.02 -3.45 -4.77
N TRP A 58 -2.65 -2.98 -3.58
CA TRP A 58 -3.62 -2.57 -2.56
C TRP A 58 -4.40 -1.30 -2.90
N ALA A 59 -3.79 -0.38 -3.67
CA ALA A 59 -4.51 0.76 -4.23
C ALA A 59 -5.69 0.30 -5.10
N LEU A 60 -5.49 -0.72 -5.95
CA LEU A 60 -6.61 -1.32 -6.69
C LEU A 60 -7.56 -2.07 -5.76
N PHE A 61 -7.05 -2.83 -4.78
CA PHE A 61 -7.87 -3.67 -3.91
C PHE A 61 -8.88 -2.87 -3.09
N SER A 62 -8.46 -1.72 -2.55
CA SER A 62 -9.34 -0.82 -1.78
C SER A 62 -10.55 -0.30 -2.57
N ASN A 63 -10.53 -0.41 -3.90
CA ASN A 63 -11.63 -0.03 -4.79
C ASN A 63 -12.47 -1.23 -5.26
N VAL A 64 -11.84 -2.36 -5.55
CA VAL A 64 -12.51 -3.53 -6.16
C VAL A 64 -13.02 -4.52 -5.11
N TYR A 65 -12.27 -4.70 -4.03
CA TYR A 65 -12.64 -5.60 -2.93
C TYR A 65 -13.26 -4.81 -1.78
N GLN A 66 -14.04 -5.53 -0.98
CA GLN A 66 -14.51 -5.03 0.30
C GLN A 66 -13.80 -5.80 1.41
N SER A 67 -13.45 -5.09 2.48
CA SER A 67 -12.95 -5.66 3.72
C SER A 67 -14.04 -5.57 4.80
N LEU A 68 -13.89 -6.26 5.92
CA LEU A 68 -14.86 -6.17 7.03
C LEU A 68 -14.96 -4.75 7.58
N LEU A 69 -13.81 -4.07 7.66
CA LEU A 69 -13.64 -2.71 8.13
C LEU A 69 -12.95 -1.88 7.05
N THR A 70 -13.00 -0.57 7.18
CA THR A 70 -12.21 0.37 6.39
C THR A 70 -11.76 1.53 7.28
N VAL A 71 -10.99 2.48 6.75
CA VAL A 71 -10.63 3.71 7.47
C VAL A 71 -11.21 4.90 6.71
N GLU A 72 -11.92 5.78 7.42
CA GLU A 72 -12.43 7.03 6.83
C GLU A 72 -11.29 8.03 6.56
N PRO A 73 -11.48 9.01 5.67
CA PRO A 73 -10.46 10.02 5.43
C PRO A 73 -9.99 10.72 6.71
N GLY A 74 -8.68 10.72 6.96
CA GLY A 74 -8.08 11.26 8.20
C GLY A 74 -8.47 10.53 9.50
N GLY A 75 -9.13 9.38 9.40
CA GLY A 75 -9.56 8.59 10.56
C GLY A 75 -8.39 7.87 11.23
N ALA A 76 -8.39 7.87 12.57
CA ALA A 76 -7.37 7.17 13.36
C ALA A 76 -7.76 5.73 13.74
N GLN A 77 -9.01 5.31 13.48
CA GLN A 77 -9.54 3.99 13.86
C GLN A 77 -10.36 3.40 12.70
N PRO A 78 -10.40 2.06 12.55
CA PRO A 78 -11.24 1.43 11.54
C PRO A 78 -12.72 1.57 11.86
N VAL A 79 -13.54 1.70 10.82
CA VAL A 79 -15.00 1.75 10.88
C VAL A 79 -15.62 0.57 10.10
N PRO A 80 -16.87 0.16 10.40
CA PRO A 80 -17.51 -0.94 9.70
C PRO A 80 -17.73 -0.71 8.20
N ASP A 81 -17.26 -1.63 7.36
CA ASP A 81 -17.51 -1.66 5.92
C ASP A 81 -18.42 -2.84 5.52
N ALA A 82 -17.90 -4.01 5.15
CA ALA A 82 -18.76 -5.19 4.93
C ALA A 82 -19.40 -5.70 6.24
N ALA A 83 -18.75 -5.44 7.38
CA ALA A 83 -19.35 -5.68 8.68
C ALA A 83 -20.39 -4.61 9.02
N GLU A 84 -21.44 -5.01 9.73
CA GLU A 84 -22.34 -4.11 10.44
C GLU A 84 -21.68 -3.63 11.73
N HIS A 85 -21.03 -4.53 12.46
CA HIS A 85 -20.23 -4.21 13.62
C HIS A 85 -19.11 -5.25 13.83
N CYS A 86 -18.04 -4.81 14.49
CA CYS A 86 -16.99 -5.69 14.98
C CYS A 86 -16.55 -5.27 16.38
N ALA A 87 -16.13 -6.22 17.21
CA ALA A 87 -15.58 -5.96 18.54
C ALA A 87 -14.68 -7.12 19.00
N PHE A 88 -13.76 -6.82 19.90
CA PHE A 88 -13.12 -7.86 20.71
C PHE A 88 -14.12 -8.47 21.67
N VAL A 89 -14.04 -9.78 21.85
CA VAL A 89 -14.77 -10.52 22.87
C VAL A 89 -13.91 -10.57 24.13
N GLY A 90 -14.39 -9.96 25.22
CA GLY A 90 -13.61 -9.83 26.45
C GLY A 90 -12.52 -8.75 26.36
N THR A 91 -11.48 -8.87 27.20
CA THR A 91 -10.41 -7.87 27.34
C THR A 91 -9.00 -8.42 27.04
N ASP A 92 -8.90 -9.69 26.63
CA ASP A 92 -7.60 -10.34 26.37
C ASP A 92 -7.07 -10.10 24.94
N LEU A 93 -7.87 -9.43 24.11
CA LEU A 93 -7.57 -9.07 22.71
C LEU A 93 -7.23 -10.27 21.83
N ARG A 94 -7.76 -11.47 22.15
CA ARG A 94 -7.49 -12.71 21.41
C ARG A 94 -8.62 -13.18 20.53
N THR A 95 -9.84 -12.74 20.79
CA THR A 95 -11.01 -13.13 19.98
C THR A 95 -11.65 -11.88 19.39
N TYR A 96 -11.64 -11.75 18.07
CA TYR A 96 -12.27 -10.64 17.37
C TYR A 96 -13.49 -11.15 16.60
N ARG A 97 -14.66 -10.53 16.83
CA ARG A 97 -15.92 -10.98 16.25
C ARG A 97 -16.53 -9.87 15.41
N CYS A 98 -16.97 -10.21 14.22
CA CYS A 98 -17.66 -9.33 13.30
C CYS A 98 -19.00 -9.94 12.89
N GLU A 99 -20.03 -9.11 12.75
CA GLU A 99 -21.30 -9.49 12.13
C GLU A 99 -21.42 -8.78 10.78
N LEU A 100 -21.69 -9.54 9.72
CA LEU A 100 -21.81 -9.02 8.36
C LEU A 100 -23.11 -8.27 8.12
N ARG A 101 -23.08 -7.26 7.26
CA ARG A 101 -24.29 -6.64 6.71
C ARG A 101 -25.10 -7.63 5.86
N ASP A 102 -26.39 -7.39 5.78
CA ASP A 102 -27.29 -8.16 4.92
C ASP A 102 -27.25 -7.73 3.44
N GLY A 103 -27.38 -8.73 2.56
CA GLY A 103 -27.53 -8.54 1.12
C GLY A 103 -26.33 -7.87 0.46
N LEU A 104 -25.12 -8.25 0.88
CA LEU A 104 -23.87 -7.99 0.17
C LEU A 104 -23.80 -8.91 -1.04
N VAL A 105 -23.48 -8.39 -2.23
CA VAL A 105 -23.59 -9.16 -3.48
C VAL A 105 -22.36 -8.97 -4.35
N PHE A 106 -21.74 -10.08 -4.75
CA PHE A 106 -20.68 -10.09 -5.75
C PHE A 106 -21.19 -9.65 -7.12
N PRO A 107 -20.30 -9.24 -8.05
CA PRO A 107 -20.68 -8.89 -9.42
C PRO A 107 -21.41 -10.02 -10.15
N SER A 108 -21.15 -11.28 -9.77
CA SER A 108 -21.85 -12.49 -10.25
C SER A 108 -23.34 -12.55 -9.88
N GLY A 109 -23.81 -11.69 -8.97
CA GLY A 109 -25.15 -11.72 -8.40
C GLY A 109 -25.29 -12.65 -7.18
N ARG A 110 -24.22 -13.35 -6.81
CA ARG A 110 -24.19 -14.21 -5.62
C ARG A 110 -24.06 -13.37 -4.35
N GLU A 111 -24.81 -13.74 -3.32
CA GLU A 111 -24.66 -13.16 -1.99
C GLU A 111 -23.31 -13.52 -1.38
N MET A 112 -22.63 -12.53 -0.79
CA MET A 112 -21.43 -12.71 0.02
C MET A 112 -21.82 -13.07 1.45
N THR A 113 -21.22 -14.13 1.99
CA THR A 113 -21.54 -14.64 3.33
C THR A 113 -20.32 -14.70 4.24
N ALA A 114 -20.52 -15.03 5.53
CA ALA A 114 -19.43 -15.22 6.49
C ALA A 114 -18.43 -16.30 6.04
N GLU A 115 -18.89 -17.29 5.26
CA GLU A 115 -18.01 -18.32 4.70
C GLU A 115 -17.04 -17.76 3.66
N ASP A 116 -17.42 -16.73 2.89
CA ASP A 116 -16.52 -16.07 1.94
C ASP A 116 -15.40 -15.31 2.66
N VAL A 117 -15.73 -14.70 3.80
CA VAL A 117 -14.73 -14.07 4.68
C VAL A 117 -13.76 -15.13 5.18
N LYS A 118 -14.27 -16.19 5.82
CA LYS A 118 -13.44 -17.30 6.30
C LYS A 118 -12.55 -17.86 5.20
N PHE A 119 -13.12 -18.13 4.04
CA PHE A 119 -12.42 -18.63 2.87
C PHE A 119 -11.26 -17.70 2.46
N SER A 120 -11.50 -16.39 2.40
CA SER A 120 -10.48 -15.40 2.00
C SER A 120 -9.27 -15.39 2.94
N PHE A 121 -9.50 -15.42 4.25
CA PHE A 121 -8.40 -15.49 5.25
C PHE A 121 -7.69 -16.85 5.26
N ASP A 122 -8.43 -17.95 5.09
CA ASP A 122 -7.85 -19.29 4.99
C ASP A 122 -6.97 -19.42 3.74
N ARG A 123 -7.32 -18.77 2.62
CA ARG A 123 -6.50 -18.72 1.41
C ARG A 123 -5.15 -18.08 1.65
N VAL A 124 -5.08 -16.92 2.31
CA VAL A 124 -3.80 -16.26 2.64
C VAL A 124 -2.89 -17.23 3.41
N ARG A 125 -3.45 -17.93 4.40
CA ARG A 125 -2.72 -18.90 5.25
C ARG A 125 -2.34 -20.18 4.52
N LYS A 126 -3.13 -20.63 3.53
CA LYS A 126 -2.89 -21.86 2.77
C LYS A 126 -1.92 -21.65 1.61
N ILE A 127 -2.10 -20.57 0.85
CA ILE A 127 -1.30 -20.25 -0.35
C ILE A 127 0.11 -19.83 0.05
N LYS A 128 0.25 -18.99 1.10
CA LYS A 128 1.55 -18.50 1.59
C LYS A 128 2.43 -17.97 0.46
N SER A 129 1.86 -17.10 -0.39
CA SER A 129 2.64 -16.43 -1.44
C SER A 129 3.84 -15.74 -0.83
N ASP A 130 5.02 -15.88 -1.45
CA ASP A 130 6.27 -15.26 -1.00
C ASP A 130 6.19 -13.74 -0.88
N VAL A 131 5.26 -13.12 -1.62
CA VAL A 131 5.00 -11.68 -1.66
C VAL A 131 3.56 -11.35 -1.24
N GLY A 132 2.88 -12.28 -0.57
CA GLY A 132 1.51 -12.14 -0.08
C GLY A 132 1.43 -11.53 1.32
N PRO A 133 0.21 -11.23 1.79
CA PRO A 133 -0.02 -10.51 3.05
C PRO A 133 0.10 -11.37 4.31
N GLY A 134 0.62 -12.61 4.20
CA GLY A 134 0.74 -13.55 5.31
C GLY A 134 1.42 -12.99 6.57
N PRO A 135 2.55 -12.25 6.46
CA PRO A 135 3.21 -11.64 7.61
C PRO A 135 2.34 -10.67 8.41
N LEU A 136 1.34 -10.03 7.79
CA LEU A 136 0.44 -9.12 8.50
C LEU A 136 -0.59 -9.89 9.36
N LEU A 137 -0.86 -11.15 9.04
CA LEU A 137 -1.84 -12.01 9.72
C LEU A 137 -1.15 -13.07 10.60
N ASP A 138 0.05 -12.79 11.09
CA ASP A 138 0.89 -13.71 11.87
C ASP A 138 0.24 -14.14 13.19
N THR A 139 -0.56 -13.26 13.81
CA THR A 139 -1.32 -13.55 15.03
C THR A 139 -2.57 -14.39 14.77
N LEU A 140 -3.06 -14.50 13.52
CA LEU A 140 -4.29 -15.21 13.19
C LEU A 140 -4.15 -16.74 13.29
N GLY A 141 -4.80 -17.33 14.29
CA GLY A 141 -4.83 -18.76 14.53
C GLY A 141 -5.89 -19.48 13.70
N SER A 142 -7.15 -19.03 13.76
CA SER A 142 -8.26 -19.63 13.00
C SER A 142 -9.40 -18.64 12.74
N VAL A 143 -10.22 -18.94 11.73
CA VAL A 143 -11.46 -18.21 11.42
C VAL A 143 -12.64 -19.18 11.44
N ARG A 144 -13.71 -18.81 12.13
CA ARG A 144 -15.00 -19.52 12.12
C ARG A 144 -16.08 -18.62 11.53
N ALA A 145 -17.02 -19.23 10.81
CA ALA A 145 -18.18 -18.56 10.23
C ALA A 145 -19.45 -19.28 10.68
N GLU A 146 -20.42 -18.53 11.21
CA GLU A 146 -21.69 -19.05 11.69
C GLU A 146 -22.80 -18.04 11.36
N GLY A 147 -23.66 -18.37 10.39
CA GLY A 147 -24.65 -17.43 9.87
C GLY A 147 -23.98 -16.18 9.26
N ARG A 148 -24.22 -15.01 9.87
CA ARG A 148 -23.57 -13.73 9.49
C ARG A 148 -22.35 -13.39 10.33
N VAL A 149 -22.04 -14.21 11.33
CA VAL A 149 -20.98 -13.94 12.29
C VAL A 149 -19.68 -14.58 11.82
N VAL A 150 -18.60 -13.80 11.83
CA VAL A 150 -17.23 -14.26 11.64
C VAL A 150 -16.48 -14.05 12.95
N THR A 151 -15.81 -15.10 13.43
CA THR A 151 -14.99 -15.06 14.64
C THR A 151 -13.56 -15.41 14.30
N PHE A 152 -12.65 -14.51 14.60
CA PHE A 152 -11.20 -14.65 14.46
C PHE A 152 -10.60 -15.01 15.82
N GLU A 153 -9.85 -16.10 15.87
CA GLU A 153 -9.11 -16.52 17.06
C GLU A 153 -7.63 -16.26 16.85
N LEU A 154 -7.04 -15.45 17.71
CA LEU A 154 -5.65 -15.01 17.65
C LEU A 154 -4.78 -15.82 18.62
N THR A 155 -3.57 -16.13 18.17
CA THR A 155 -2.59 -16.91 18.94
C THR A 155 -1.93 -16.10 20.07
N SER A 156 -1.98 -14.77 19.98
CA SER A 156 -1.56 -13.80 20.99
C SER A 156 -2.48 -12.59 20.99
N PRO A 157 -2.52 -11.78 22.07
CA PRO A 157 -3.26 -10.53 22.08
C PRO A 157 -2.76 -9.61 20.97
N ASP A 158 -3.69 -9.00 20.22
CA ASP A 158 -3.34 -8.08 19.14
C ASP A 158 -4.41 -7.00 18.97
N ALA A 159 -4.22 -5.86 19.65
CA ALA A 159 -5.06 -4.67 19.54
C ALA A 159 -5.07 -4.06 18.13
N THR A 160 -4.11 -4.40 17.27
CA THR A 160 -4.00 -3.87 15.91
C THR A 160 -4.76 -4.69 14.87
N PHE A 161 -5.27 -5.88 15.26
CA PHE A 161 -6.02 -6.76 14.37
C PHE A 161 -7.19 -6.08 13.63
N PRO A 162 -7.98 -5.15 14.23
CA PRO A 162 -8.99 -4.38 13.50
C PRO A 162 -8.43 -3.60 12.31
N PHE A 163 -7.22 -3.05 12.42
CA PHE A 163 -6.57 -2.35 11.31
C PHE A 163 -6.16 -3.33 10.22
N LYS A 164 -5.56 -4.47 10.61
CA LYS A 164 -5.10 -5.50 9.68
C LYS A 164 -6.23 -6.07 8.81
N VAL A 165 -7.42 -6.27 9.40
CA VAL A 165 -8.60 -6.71 8.64
C VAL A 165 -9.25 -5.61 7.79
N ALA A 166 -8.83 -4.35 7.96
CA ALA A 166 -9.28 -3.20 7.16
C ALA A 166 -8.40 -2.96 5.91
N THR A 167 -7.24 -3.61 5.80
CA THR A 167 -6.31 -3.45 4.68
C THR A 167 -6.63 -4.38 3.51
N GLY A 168 -5.76 -4.37 2.48
CA GLY A 168 -5.80 -5.33 1.38
C GLY A 168 -5.69 -6.79 1.83
N ALA A 169 -5.07 -7.07 2.99
CA ALA A 169 -5.01 -8.40 3.59
C ALA A 169 -6.39 -8.94 4.02
N GLY A 170 -7.34 -8.04 4.31
CA GLY A 170 -8.71 -8.35 4.69
C GLY A 170 -9.69 -8.44 3.51
N SER A 171 -9.22 -8.30 2.27
CA SER A 171 -10.06 -8.31 1.07
C SER A 171 -10.85 -9.61 0.95
N ILE A 172 -12.16 -9.50 0.77
CA ILE A 172 -13.08 -10.64 0.68
C ILE A 172 -13.31 -11.01 -0.79
N VAL A 173 -13.09 -12.29 -1.13
CA VAL A 173 -13.23 -12.83 -2.48
C VAL A 173 -14.36 -13.86 -2.60
N ASP A 174 -14.87 -14.05 -3.82
CA ASP A 174 -15.94 -15.03 -4.09
C ASP A 174 -15.39 -16.47 -4.06
N SER A 175 -15.77 -17.24 -3.03
CA SER A 175 -15.33 -18.63 -2.82
C SER A 175 -15.69 -19.63 -3.94
N ARG A 176 -16.60 -19.27 -4.86
CA ARG A 176 -16.93 -20.11 -6.02
C ARG A 176 -16.05 -19.85 -7.23
N THR A 177 -15.36 -18.71 -7.28
CA THR A 177 -14.56 -18.31 -8.45
C THR A 177 -13.07 -18.26 -8.16
N TYR A 178 -12.68 -18.10 -6.89
CA TYR A 178 -11.29 -18.17 -6.46
C TYR A 178 -10.94 -19.60 -6.02
N PRO A 179 -9.79 -20.16 -6.46
CA PRO A 179 -9.34 -21.46 -6.00
C PRO A 179 -8.80 -21.38 -4.56
N ALA A 180 -8.95 -22.45 -3.79
CA ALA A 180 -8.68 -22.44 -2.35
C ALA A 180 -7.17 -22.45 -1.98
N ASP A 181 -6.30 -22.93 -2.86
CA ASP A 181 -4.88 -23.19 -2.60
C ASP A 181 -3.90 -22.68 -3.64
N GLU A 182 -4.38 -21.96 -4.64
CA GLU A 182 -3.53 -21.26 -5.60
C GLU A 182 -4.06 -19.85 -5.83
N LEU A 183 -3.22 -19.02 -6.45
CA LEU A 183 -3.62 -17.69 -6.86
C LEU A 183 -4.49 -17.80 -8.11
N ARG A 184 -5.61 -17.07 -8.11
CA ARG A 184 -6.44 -16.93 -9.30
C ARG A 184 -5.65 -16.20 -10.39
N THR A 185 -5.75 -16.71 -11.62
CA THR A 185 -5.23 -16.03 -12.80
C THR A 185 -6.37 -15.34 -13.54
N GLY A 186 -6.24 -14.04 -13.77
CA GLY A 186 -7.22 -13.24 -14.51
C GLY A 186 -8.46 -12.80 -13.71
N GLY A 187 -8.77 -11.50 -13.82
CA GLY A 187 -9.94 -10.87 -13.20
C GLY A 187 -9.77 -10.53 -11.73
N ALA A 188 -10.66 -9.66 -11.24
CA ALA A 188 -10.76 -9.28 -9.84
C ALA A 188 -12.24 -9.09 -9.51
N ASP A 189 -12.81 -10.02 -8.73
CA ASP A 189 -14.24 -10.01 -8.39
C ASP A 189 -14.39 -9.81 -6.88
N GLY A 190 -14.81 -8.61 -6.49
CA GLY A 190 -15.07 -8.23 -5.11
C GLY A 190 -16.36 -7.43 -4.98
N THR A 191 -16.75 -7.13 -3.74
CA THR A 191 -17.96 -6.35 -3.41
C THR A 191 -17.64 -4.88 -3.12
N GLY A 192 -16.48 -4.37 -3.56
CA GLY A 192 -16.02 -3.01 -3.28
C GLY A 192 -16.81 -1.91 -4.02
N PRO A 193 -16.44 -0.63 -3.79
CA PRO A 193 -17.11 0.53 -4.42
C PRO A 193 -17.07 0.53 -5.96
N TYR A 194 -16.10 -0.15 -6.56
CA TYR A 194 -15.94 -0.33 -7.99
C TYR A 194 -15.93 -1.80 -8.39
N THR A 195 -16.31 -2.05 -9.64
CA THR A 195 -16.07 -3.32 -10.32
C THR A 195 -14.96 -3.15 -11.36
N LEU A 196 -14.09 -4.16 -11.50
CA LEU A 196 -13.06 -4.18 -12.53
C LEU A 196 -13.65 -4.68 -13.85
N ALA A 197 -13.82 -3.77 -14.82
CA ALA A 197 -14.38 -4.10 -16.13
C ALA A 197 -13.34 -4.76 -17.06
N SER A 198 -12.10 -4.26 -17.04
CA SER A 198 -10.98 -4.84 -17.77
C SER A 198 -9.65 -4.46 -17.11
N TYR A 199 -8.64 -5.31 -17.29
CA TYR A 199 -7.28 -5.04 -16.87
C TYR A 199 -6.28 -5.49 -17.92
N GLU A 200 -5.47 -4.54 -18.38
CA GLU A 200 -4.28 -4.79 -19.17
C GLU A 200 -3.08 -4.62 -18.25
N LYS A 201 -2.32 -5.70 -18.07
CA LYS A 201 -1.23 -5.76 -17.08
C LYS A 201 -0.29 -4.56 -17.22
N ASP A 202 -0.16 -3.82 -16.12
CA ASP A 202 0.71 -2.65 -15.95
C ASP A 202 0.51 -1.58 -17.04
N LYS A 203 -0.71 -1.49 -17.58
CA LYS A 203 -1.11 -0.47 -18.58
C LYS A 203 -2.40 0.24 -18.22
N LEU A 204 -3.48 -0.50 -18.01
CA LEU A 204 -4.81 0.09 -17.82
C LEU A 204 -5.72 -0.80 -16.98
N ALA A 205 -6.35 -0.24 -15.94
CA ALA A 205 -7.52 -0.81 -15.29
C ALA A 205 -8.74 0.07 -15.56
N VAL A 206 -9.82 -0.52 -16.06
CA VAL A 206 -11.09 0.19 -16.29
C VAL A 206 -12.05 -0.17 -15.16
N LEU A 207 -12.48 0.82 -14.40
CA LEU A 207 -13.30 0.68 -13.20
C LEU A 207 -14.67 1.32 -13.41
N LYS A 208 -15.72 0.61 -13.03
CA LYS A 208 -17.10 1.10 -13.06
C LYS A 208 -17.70 1.14 -11.66
N PRO A 209 -18.41 2.22 -11.27
CA PRO A 209 -19.17 2.26 -10.02
C PRO A 209 -19.98 0.98 -9.78
N ASN A 210 -19.84 0.42 -8.58
CA ASN A 210 -20.65 -0.71 -8.16
C ASN A 210 -21.97 -0.22 -7.56
N ALA A 211 -23.02 -0.16 -8.39
CA ALA A 211 -24.36 0.26 -7.95
C ALA A 211 -24.98 -0.65 -6.86
N ARG A 212 -24.41 -1.84 -6.61
CA ARG A 212 -24.85 -2.78 -5.56
C ARG A 212 -24.00 -2.70 -4.30
N TYR A 213 -22.99 -1.83 -4.26
CA TYR A 213 -22.15 -1.67 -3.09
C TYR A 213 -22.98 -1.29 -1.86
N LYS A 214 -22.67 -1.94 -0.73
CA LYS A 214 -23.23 -1.60 0.58
C LYS A 214 -22.12 -1.61 1.60
N GLY A 215 -21.85 -0.48 2.22
CA GLY A 215 -20.79 -0.37 3.20
C GLY A 215 -20.60 1.05 3.70
N ALA A 216 -19.35 1.39 4.02
CA ALA A 216 -18.97 2.70 4.51
C ALA A 216 -19.11 3.80 3.44
N VAL A 217 -18.79 3.50 2.18
CA VAL A 217 -18.84 4.49 1.09
C VAL A 217 -20.29 4.85 0.73
N LYS A 218 -20.60 6.15 0.73
CA LYS A 218 -21.95 6.66 0.39
C LYS A 218 -22.03 7.30 -0.98
N GLU A 219 -20.89 7.67 -1.54
CA GLU A 219 -20.77 8.28 -2.85
C GLU A 219 -20.61 7.20 -3.91
N SER A 220 -21.41 7.24 -4.97
CA SER A 220 -21.35 6.23 -6.03
C SER A 220 -20.11 6.36 -6.93
N GLY A 221 -19.31 7.43 -6.81
CA GLY A 221 -18.14 7.68 -7.66
C GLY A 221 -18.52 7.94 -9.13
N ARG A 222 -17.52 7.95 -10.01
CA ARG A 222 -17.66 8.04 -11.49
C ARG A 222 -16.82 6.93 -12.12
N PRO A 223 -17.07 6.52 -13.37
CA PRO A 223 -16.14 5.63 -14.06
C PRO A 223 -14.70 6.16 -14.00
N VAL A 224 -13.73 5.27 -13.80
CA VAL A 224 -12.31 5.61 -13.73
C VAL A 224 -11.50 4.74 -14.68
N GLU A 225 -10.59 5.36 -15.41
CA GLU A 225 -9.51 4.68 -16.12
C GLU A 225 -8.22 4.91 -15.35
N LEU A 226 -7.66 3.85 -14.77
CA LEU A 226 -6.38 3.92 -14.06
C LEU A 226 -5.26 3.48 -15.00
N HIS A 227 -4.51 4.45 -15.50
CA HIS A 227 -3.39 4.31 -16.43
C HIS A 227 -2.09 4.13 -15.65
N TYR A 228 -1.39 3.04 -15.92
CA TYR A 228 -0.13 2.70 -15.25
C TYR A 228 1.06 3.09 -16.13
N PHE A 229 2.02 3.80 -15.54
CA PHE A 229 3.23 4.25 -16.21
C PHE A 229 4.46 3.63 -15.57
N GLY A 230 5.33 3.03 -16.40
CA GLY A 230 6.53 2.34 -15.93
C GLY A 230 7.65 3.27 -15.44
N ASP A 231 7.57 4.57 -15.74
CA ASP A 231 8.51 5.58 -15.26
C ASP A 231 7.84 6.96 -15.06
N PRO A 232 8.38 7.80 -14.15
CA PRO A 232 7.84 9.12 -13.86
C PRO A 232 7.78 10.09 -15.06
N GLY A 233 8.72 9.98 -16.02
CA GLY A 233 8.76 10.87 -17.17
C GLY A 233 7.61 10.62 -18.14
N ALA A 234 7.22 9.35 -18.31
CA ALA A 234 6.03 8.98 -19.06
C ALA A 234 4.74 9.51 -18.41
N LEU A 235 4.62 9.44 -17.08
CA LEU A 235 3.50 10.02 -16.34
C LEU A 235 3.43 11.55 -16.50
N ASP A 236 4.57 12.25 -16.36
CA ASP A 236 4.64 13.70 -16.57
C ASP A 236 4.25 14.08 -18.00
N ASN A 237 4.73 13.34 -19.01
CA ASN A 237 4.33 13.60 -20.39
C ASN A 237 2.82 13.41 -20.60
N ALA A 238 2.22 12.36 -20.03
CA ALA A 238 0.78 12.15 -20.08
C ALA A 238 0.00 13.29 -19.38
N TRP A 239 0.51 13.77 -18.25
CA TRP A 239 -0.04 14.92 -17.53
C TRP A 239 0.03 16.21 -18.38
N ARG A 240 1.22 16.57 -18.89
CA ARG A 240 1.43 17.79 -19.68
C ARG A 240 0.65 17.81 -21.00
N THR A 241 0.46 16.66 -21.62
CA THR A 241 -0.34 16.53 -22.85
C THR A 241 -1.85 16.42 -22.59
N ARG A 242 -2.27 16.46 -21.32
CA ARG A 242 -3.67 16.31 -20.88
C ARG A 242 -4.31 14.99 -21.36
N SER A 243 -3.51 13.93 -21.48
CA SER A 243 -4.05 12.58 -21.76
C SER A 243 -4.64 11.91 -20.52
N ILE A 244 -4.30 12.41 -19.33
CA ILE A 244 -4.87 12.05 -18.03
C ILE A 244 -5.39 13.30 -17.31
N ASP A 245 -6.36 13.11 -16.41
CA ASP A 245 -6.96 14.21 -15.63
C ASP A 245 -6.31 14.35 -14.23
N VAL A 246 -5.69 13.28 -13.73
CA VAL A 246 -5.04 13.20 -12.42
C VAL A 246 -3.69 12.50 -12.55
N ALA A 247 -2.64 13.02 -11.94
CA ALA A 247 -1.34 12.36 -11.78
C ALA A 247 -1.02 12.20 -10.28
N THR A 248 -0.62 10.99 -9.88
CA THR A 248 -0.33 10.63 -8.48
C THR A 248 0.86 9.67 -8.38
N ARG A 249 1.35 9.47 -7.14
CA ARG A 249 2.55 8.69 -6.77
C ARG A 249 3.84 9.40 -7.18
N GLN A 250 4.56 8.93 -8.20
CA GLN A 250 5.91 9.41 -8.50
C GLN A 250 5.94 10.22 -9.79
N LEU A 251 5.86 11.55 -9.66
CA LEU A 251 6.31 12.47 -10.70
C LEU A 251 7.83 12.71 -10.56
N PRO A 252 8.51 13.17 -11.64
CA PRO A 252 9.93 13.49 -11.57
C PRO A 252 10.20 14.56 -10.48
N PRO A 253 11.29 14.45 -9.69
CA PRO A 253 11.57 15.41 -8.62
C PRO A 253 11.70 16.87 -9.06
N ASP A 254 12.29 17.12 -10.24
CA ASP A 254 12.37 18.47 -10.84
C ASP A 254 10.98 19.02 -11.18
N VAL A 255 10.11 18.18 -11.73
CA VAL A 255 8.71 18.56 -12.02
C VAL A 255 7.96 18.91 -10.74
N LEU A 256 8.13 18.10 -9.69
CA LEU A 256 7.51 18.35 -8.38
C LEU A 256 8.04 19.63 -7.73
N ALA A 257 9.36 19.88 -7.79
CA ALA A 257 9.98 21.08 -7.23
C ALA A 257 9.51 22.38 -7.93
N ASP A 258 9.15 22.29 -9.21
CA ASP A 258 8.63 23.41 -10.00
C ASP A 258 7.09 23.56 -9.91
N LEU A 259 6.38 22.69 -9.18
CA LEU A 259 4.93 22.81 -9.03
C LEU A 259 4.57 24.13 -8.34
N ASN A 260 3.62 24.85 -8.94
CA ASN A 260 3.05 26.06 -8.36
C ASN A 260 1.61 25.77 -7.87
N PRO A 261 1.37 25.69 -6.56
CA PRO A 261 0.02 25.48 -6.01
C PRO A 261 -0.98 26.60 -6.35
N SER A 262 -0.51 27.76 -6.82
CA SER A 262 -1.34 28.89 -7.23
C SER A 262 -1.62 28.93 -8.74
N ASP A 263 -1.18 27.94 -9.51
CA ASP A 263 -1.50 27.85 -10.94
C ASP A 263 -3.02 27.62 -11.13
N PRO A 264 -3.75 28.51 -11.82
CA PRO A 264 -5.19 28.33 -12.03
C PRO A 264 -5.53 27.15 -12.94
N GLY A 265 -4.57 26.65 -13.72
CA GLY A 265 -4.75 25.57 -14.70
C GLY A 265 -4.68 24.15 -14.13
N GLN A 266 -4.36 24.02 -12.84
CA GLN A 266 -4.25 22.73 -12.14
C GLN A 266 -4.54 22.91 -10.65
N ARG A 267 -4.77 21.79 -9.96
CA ARG A 267 -4.77 21.74 -8.50
C ARG A 267 -3.62 20.87 -8.04
N VAL A 268 -2.91 21.32 -7.02
CA VAL A 268 -1.85 20.56 -6.37
C VAL A 268 -2.28 20.31 -4.93
N SER A 269 -2.39 19.04 -4.57
CA SER A 269 -2.49 18.60 -3.19
C SER A 269 -1.11 18.13 -2.76
N GLU A 270 -0.50 18.84 -1.80
CA GLU A 270 0.73 18.45 -1.13
C GLU A 270 0.41 18.13 0.34
N ALA A 271 0.88 16.99 0.81
CA ALA A 271 0.71 16.58 2.21
C ALA A 271 1.92 15.79 2.72
N ASP A 272 2.13 15.84 4.04
CA ASP A 272 3.06 14.93 4.70
C ASP A 272 2.62 13.49 4.45
N SER A 273 3.53 12.64 3.97
CA SER A 273 3.23 11.24 3.65
C SER A 273 3.72 10.31 4.76
N SER A 274 3.01 9.21 4.99
CA SER A 274 3.54 8.09 5.80
C SER A 274 4.36 7.10 4.96
N GLU A 275 4.70 7.45 3.72
CA GLU A 275 5.66 6.71 2.91
C GLU A 275 7.09 7.02 3.36
N ILE A 276 7.84 5.98 3.68
CA ILE A 276 9.27 6.05 4.00
C ILE A 276 10.07 5.23 3.02
N ARG A 277 11.33 5.60 2.81
CA ARG A 277 12.28 4.79 2.07
C ARG A 277 13.42 4.34 2.95
N ASN A 278 13.70 3.05 2.88
CA ASN A 278 14.64 2.35 3.73
C ASN A 278 15.64 1.56 2.89
N LEU A 279 16.89 1.54 3.33
CA LEU A 279 17.92 0.61 2.85
C LEU A 279 17.96 -0.61 3.77
N TYR A 280 17.67 -1.78 3.20
CA TYR A 280 17.66 -3.07 3.90
C TYR A 280 18.94 -3.84 3.64
N PHE A 281 19.34 -4.63 4.63
CA PHE A 281 20.56 -5.43 4.57
C PHE A 281 20.23 -6.91 4.76
N ASN A 282 20.82 -7.77 3.95
CA ASN A 282 20.76 -9.21 4.18
C ASN A 282 21.85 -9.61 5.16
N ILE A 283 21.44 -9.97 6.36
CA ILE A 283 22.35 -10.17 7.49
C ILE A 283 22.56 -11.64 7.85
N ARG A 284 22.16 -12.56 6.96
CA ARG A 284 22.37 -14.00 7.15
C ARG A 284 23.84 -14.33 7.27
N ALA A 285 24.15 -15.43 7.96
CA ALA A 285 25.50 -15.93 8.12
C ALA A 285 26.23 -16.06 6.78
N GLY A 286 27.46 -15.53 6.71
CA GLY A 286 28.31 -15.51 5.52
C GLY A 286 28.00 -14.39 4.53
N LYS A 287 27.04 -13.51 4.81
CA LYS A 287 26.76 -12.34 3.97
C LYS A 287 27.69 -11.16 4.30
N PRO A 288 28.00 -10.29 3.32
CA PRO A 288 28.93 -9.17 3.55
C PRO A 288 28.50 -8.19 4.64
N LEU A 289 27.19 -8.15 4.94
CA LEU A 289 26.57 -7.21 5.87
C LEU A 289 26.02 -7.90 7.13
N GLU A 290 26.49 -9.12 7.43
CA GLU A 290 26.13 -9.89 8.63
C GLU A 290 26.53 -9.17 9.93
N ASP A 291 27.74 -8.60 9.98
CA ASP A 291 28.25 -7.98 11.20
C ASP A 291 27.61 -6.60 11.42
N THR A 292 27.01 -6.38 12.59
CA THR A 292 26.40 -5.11 12.97
C THR A 292 27.34 -3.93 12.80
N ARG A 293 28.63 -4.07 13.12
CA ARG A 293 29.61 -2.97 13.00
C ARG A 293 29.84 -2.55 11.54
N VAL A 294 29.69 -3.46 10.58
CA VAL A 294 29.73 -3.14 9.15
C VAL A 294 28.53 -2.28 8.76
N ARG A 295 27.32 -2.62 9.26
CA ARG A 295 26.10 -1.84 9.01
C ARG A 295 26.11 -0.48 9.72
N GLN A 296 26.65 -0.42 10.94
CA GLN A 296 26.89 0.83 11.66
C GLN A 296 27.91 1.71 10.90
N ALA A 297 28.96 1.12 10.31
CA ALA A 297 29.90 1.85 9.47
C ALA A 297 29.21 2.43 8.21
N LEU A 298 28.31 1.69 7.56
CA LEU A 298 27.43 2.21 6.50
C LEU A 298 26.61 3.42 7.00
N ALA A 299 25.96 3.29 8.17
CA ALA A 299 25.14 4.37 8.74
C ALA A 299 25.93 5.67 9.00
N TRP A 300 27.20 5.57 9.43
CA TRP A 300 28.10 6.72 9.60
C TRP A 300 28.56 7.38 8.28
N LEU A 301 28.35 6.74 7.13
CA LEU A 301 28.81 7.26 5.83
C LEU A 301 27.71 7.92 5.00
N ILE A 302 26.44 7.57 5.23
CA ILE A 302 25.33 8.06 4.43
C ILE A 302 24.91 9.49 4.82
N ASP A 303 24.81 10.34 3.80
CA ASP A 303 24.39 11.73 3.81
C ASP A 303 22.95 11.83 3.28
N ARG A 304 21.97 11.86 4.19
CA ARG A 304 20.56 11.85 3.83
C ARG A 304 20.09 13.20 3.31
N GLU A 305 20.62 14.28 3.88
CA GLU A 305 20.37 15.65 3.44
C GLU A 305 20.85 15.85 2.02
N ARG A 306 22.07 15.40 1.71
CA ARG A 306 22.57 15.43 0.32
C ARG A 306 21.71 14.58 -0.58
N LEU A 307 21.33 13.37 -0.18
CA LEU A 307 20.48 12.51 -1.00
C LEU A 307 19.14 13.19 -1.33
N ALA A 308 18.46 13.73 -0.32
CA ALA A 308 17.20 14.47 -0.47
C ALA A 308 17.36 15.71 -1.35
N ALA A 309 18.47 16.46 -1.22
CA ALA A 309 18.71 17.67 -1.98
C ALA A 309 19.12 17.39 -3.44
N THR A 310 19.98 16.39 -3.70
CA THR A 310 20.58 16.21 -5.04
C THR A 310 19.84 15.22 -5.91
N VAL A 311 19.26 14.17 -5.32
CA VAL A 311 18.50 13.15 -6.08
C VAL A 311 17.02 13.51 -6.12
N TYR A 312 16.48 13.97 -5.00
CA TYR A 312 15.06 14.24 -4.84
C TYR A 312 14.71 15.73 -4.81
N GLN A 313 15.68 16.65 -4.95
CA GLN A 313 15.44 18.09 -5.12
C GLN A 313 14.49 18.71 -4.06
N GLY A 314 14.49 18.20 -2.83
CA GLY A 314 13.65 18.70 -1.72
C GLY A 314 12.20 18.20 -1.71
N THR A 315 11.84 17.28 -2.61
CA THR A 315 10.50 16.67 -2.67
C THR A 315 10.31 15.54 -1.66
N VAL A 316 11.35 15.22 -0.88
CA VAL A 316 11.35 14.29 0.26
C VAL A 316 12.12 14.93 1.40
N ASP A 317 11.84 14.50 2.63
CA ASP A 317 12.55 14.93 3.83
C ASP A 317 13.50 13.83 4.34
N PRO A 318 14.74 14.16 4.74
CA PRO A 318 15.65 13.20 5.38
C PRO A 318 15.00 12.51 6.58
N LEU A 319 15.12 11.18 6.66
CA LEU A 319 14.50 10.39 7.73
C LEU A 319 15.55 9.66 8.55
N TYR A 320 15.43 9.81 9.87
CA TYR A 320 16.33 9.24 10.88
C TYR A 320 15.62 8.29 11.85
N SER A 321 14.56 7.65 11.36
CA SER A 321 13.63 6.90 12.19
C SER A 321 12.96 5.78 11.42
N LEU A 322 12.60 4.71 12.12
CA LEU A 322 11.81 3.62 11.53
C LEU A 322 10.36 4.06 11.32
N ILE A 323 9.83 4.87 12.24
CA ILE A 323 8.48 5.41 12.19
C ILE A 323 8.57 6.85 11.68
N PRO A 324 7.88 7.22 10.58
CA PRO A 324 7.90 8.57 10.03
C PRO A 324 7.32 9.63 10.96
N THR A 325 7.63 10.90 10.68
CA THR A 325 6.96 12.04 11.31
C THR A 325 5.46 11.98 11.02
N GLY A 326 4.63 12.39 11.98
CA GLY A 326 3.17 12.36 11.86
C GLY A 326 2.52 11.08 12.40
N ILE A 327 3.29 10.02 12.65
CA ILE A 327 2.81 8.79 13.29
C ILE A 327 3.22 8.76 14.77
N THR A 328 2.28 8.34 15.63
CA THR A 328 2.52 8.20 17.08
C THR A 328 3.75 7.32 17.33
N GLY A 329 4.63 7.77 18.23
CA GLY A 329 5.85 7.02 18.58
C GLY A 329 7.07 7.37 17.72
N HIS A 330 6.97 8.31 16.77
CA HIS A 330 8.13 8.85 16.07
C HIS A 330 9.25 9.30 17.03
N THR A 331 10.49 8.91 16.71
CA THR A 331 11.73 9.39 17.36
C THR A 331 12.78 9.74 16.30
N THR A 332 13.98 10.15 16.73
CA THR A 332 15.12 10.41 15.85
C THR A 332 16.32 9.53 16.20
N SER A 333 16.10 8.26 16.56
CA SER A 333 17.15 7.38 17.13
C SER A 333 18.40 7.25 16.25
N PHE A 334 18.25 7.27 14.91
CA PHE A 334 19.42 7.29 14.01
C PHE A 334 20.14 8.63 14.00
N PHE A 335 19.44 9.75 14.17
CA PHE A 335 20.09 11.06 14.27
C PHE A 335 20.88 11.16 15.58
N ASP A 336 20.31 10.69 16.69
CA ASP A 336 20.96 10.72 18.01
C ASP A 336 22.24 9.87 18.02
N THR A 337 22.24 8.76 17.29
CA THR A 337 23.38 7.82 17.20
C THR A 337 24.37 8.19 16.10
N TYR A 338 23.89 8.68 14.94
CA TYR A 338 24.66 9.02 13.75
C TYR A 338 24.40 10.48 13.31
N PRO A 339 24.67 11.49 14.15
CA PRO A 339 24.24 12.88 13.92
C PRO A 339 24.94 13.57 12.75
N LYS A 340 26.07 13.03 12.31
CA LYS A 340 26.84 13.51 11.16
C LYS A 340 27.71 12.40 10.61
N ARG A 341 28.16 12.57 9.37
CA ARG A 341 29.11 11.64 8.76
C ARG A 341 30.45 11.62 9.48
N ASP A 342 30.99 10.42 9.67
CA ASP A 342 32.29 10.18 10.31
C ASP A 342 32.99 8.96 9.70
N ALA A 343 33.85 9.20 8.70
CA ALA A 343 34.59 8.16 8.01
C ALA A 343 35.65 7.48 8.90
N ASP A 344 36.18 8.17 9.91
CA ASP A 344 37.16 7.59 10.84
C ASP A 344 36.49 6.63 11.81
N ARG A 345 35.28 6.96 12.27
CA ARG A 345 34.46 6.03 13.07
C ARG A 345 34.04 4.83 12.24
N ALA A 346 33.61 5.01 10.99
CA ALA A 346 33.33 3.89 10.08
C ALA A 346 34.56 2.98 9.92
N ARG A 347 35.76 3.53 9.70
CA ARG A 347 37.00 2.75 9.58
C ARG A 347 37.35 1.97 10.85
N ARG A 348 37.19 2.58 12.03
CA ARG A 348 37.40 1.92 13.33
C ARG A 348 36.45 0.73 13.49
N LEU A 349 35.15 0.92 13.23
CA LEU A 349 34.15 -0.15 13.30
C LEU A 349 34.48 -1.33 12.37
N LEU A 350 34.92 -1.06 11.14
CA LEU A 350 35.34 -2.11 10.20
C LEU A 350 36.60 -2.84 10.66
N THR A 351 37.55 -2.12 11.29
CA THR A 351 38.75 -2.72 11.87
C THR A 351 38.41 -3.63 13.05
N GLU A 352 37.53 -3.17 13.94
CA GLU A 352 37.02 -3.95 15.08
C GLU A 352 36.21 -5.16 14.62
N ALA A 353 35.49 -5.05 13.50
CA ALA A 353 34.81 -6.16 12.86
C ALA A 353 35.77 -7.21 12.27
N GLY A 354 37.05 -6.88 12.11
CA GLY A 354 38.04 -7.80 11.54
C GLY A 354 37.81 -8.10 10.06
N VAL A 355 37.05 -7.26 9.35
CA VAL A 355 36.77 -7.43 7.92
C VAL A 355 37.84 -6.76 7.07
N SER A 356 38.13 -7.35 5.90
CA SER A 356 39.01 -6.72 4.91
C SER A 356 38.27 -5.58 4.20
N THR A 357 38.94 -4.45 4.02
CA THR A 357 38.43 -3.32 3.22
C THR A 357 39.06 -3.31 1.83
N PRO A 358 38.30 -2.95 0.77
CA PRO A 358 36.89 -2.57 0.79
C PRO A 358 35.96 -3.76 1.04
N VAL A 359 34.91 -3.55 1.85
CA VAL A 359 33.81 -4.52 2.00
C VAL A 359 32.97 -4.52 0.73
N ARG A 360 32.89 -5.67 0.06
CA ARG A 360 32.23 -5.83 -1.25
C ARG A 360 30.82 -6.39 -1.08
N PHE A 361 29.82 -5.76 -1.69
CA PHE A 361 28.45 -6.27 -1.71
C PHE A 361 27.66 -5.81 -2.95
N THR A 362 26.57 -6.53 -3.26
CA THR A 362 25.65 -6.15 -4.34
C THR A 362 24.45 -5.38 -3.79
N TYR A 363 24.19 -4.20 -4.37
CA TYR A 363 23.00 -3.40 -4.13
C TYR A 363 21.99 -3.63 -5.25
N GLY A 364 20.81 -4.18 -4.92
CA GLY A 364 19.68 -4.32 -5.83
C GLY A 364 18.76 -3.11 -5.82
N TYR A 365 18.26 -2.69 -6.98
CA TYR A 365 17.22 -1.66 -7.10
C TYR A 365 16.18 -2.02 -8.17
N ALA A 366 14.99 -1.41 -8.07
CA ALA A 366 13.96 -1.52 -9.09
C ALA A 366 14.23 -0.53 -10.24
N GLU A 367 14.29 -1.02 -11.47
CA GLU A 367 14.39 -0.20 -12.67
C GLU A 367 13.07 0.52 -12.94
N GLY A 368 13.13 1.74 -13.51
CA GLY A 368 11.95 2.56 -13.85
C GLY A 368 11.19 3.17 -12.67
N ARG A 369 11.47 2.75 -11.42
CA ARG A 369 10.73 3.21 -10.23
C ARG A 369 11.31 4.48 -9.63
N GLY A 370 10.72 5.62 -9.97
CA GLY A 370 11.11 6.91 -9.38
C GLY A 370 12.58 7.21 -9.63
N ALA A 371 13.26 7.76 -8.62
CA ALA A 371 14.69 8.04 -8.67
C ALA A 371 15.58 6.86 -8.19
N ALA A 372 15.08 5.62 -8.14
CA ALA A 372 15.79 4.50 -7.51
C ALA A 372 17.20 4.23 -8.07
N ALA A 373 17.39 4.36 -9.39
CA ALA A 373 18.69 4.17 -10.02
C ALA A 373 19.69 5.29 -9.64
N GLU A 374 19.23 6.55 -9.60
CA GLU A 374 20.06 7.70 -9.23
C GLU A 374 20.37 7.70 -7.72
N GLU A 375 19.42 7.29 -6.88
CA GLU A 375 19.64 7.04 -5.46
C GLU A 375 20.72 5.97 -5.25
N ALA A 376 20.62 4.83 -5.94
CA ALA A 376 21.61 3.76 -5.83
C ALA A 376 23.02 4.23 -6.24
N LYS A 377 23.13 5.07 -7.29
CA LYS A 377 24.39 5.69 -7.71
C LYS A 377 24.94 6.66 -6.66
N GLU A 378 24.10 7.51 -6.07
CA GLU A 378 24.54 8.45 -5.03
C GLU A 378 24.97 7.72 -3.75
N LEU A 379 24.22 6.70 -3.31
CA LEU A 379 24.61 5.86 -2.17
C LEU A 379 25.93 5.14 -2.43
N LYS A 380 26.12 4.53 -3.62
CA LYS A 380 27.40 3.94 -4.03
C LYS A 380 28.53 4.97 -3.96
N ARG A 381 28.33 6.17 -4.51
CA ARG A 381 29.34 7.23 -4.49
C ARG A 381 29.73 7.62 -3.06
N GLN A 382 28.77 7.74 -2.15
CA GLN A 382 29.02 8.08 -0.75
C GLN A 382 29.81 6.98 -0.02
N LEU A 383 29.46 5.71 -0.25
CA LEU A 383 30.10 4.57 0.40
C LEU A 383 31.52 4.28 -0.11
N GLU A 384 31.76 4.51 -1.39
CA GLU A 384 33.07 4.27 -2.04
C GLU A 384 34.06 5.42 -1.85
N ALA A 385 33.58 6.63 -1.50
CA ALA A 385 34.42 7.83 -1.39
C ALA A 385 35.64 7.67 -0.46
N GLY A 386 35.51 6.83 0.58
CA GLY A 386 36.58 6.56 1.54
C GLY A 386 37.35 5.25 1.32
N GLY A 387 37.04 4.50 0.26
CA GLY A 387 37.62 3.18 -0.02
C GLY A 387 37.26 2.08 0.99
N LEU A 388 36.28 2.32 1.86
CA LEU A 388 35.84 1.37 2.90
C LEU A 388 34.90 0.29 2.35
N PHE A 389 34.15 0.62 1.31
CA PHE A 389 33.19 -0.24 0.65
C PHE A 389 33.41 -0.24 -0.86
N GLU A 390 32.96 -1.29 -1.53
CA GLU A 390 32.83 -1.37 -2.97
C GLU A 390 31.47 -1.99 -3.31
N VAL A 391 30.64 -1.24 -4.03
CA VAL A 391 29.22 -1.54 -4.23
C VAL A 391 28.96 -1.88 -5.69
N THR A 392 28.44 -3.08 -5.97
CA THR A 392 27.97 -3.44 -7.31
C THR A 392 26.48 -3.15 -7.42
N LEU A 393 26.08 -2.25 -8.32
CA LEU A 393 24.65 -1.96 -8.55
C LEU A 393 24.05 -2.96 -9.53
N LYS A 394 22.84 -3.45 -9.23
CA LYS A 394 22.07 -4.31 -10.12
C LYS A 394 20.59 -3.91 -10.15
N GLY A 395 20.12 -3.56 -11.34
CA GLY A 395 18.72 -3.25 -11.61
C GLY A 395 17.89 -4.50 -11.88
N TYR A 396 16.60 -4.43 -11.55
CA TYR A 396 15.62 -5.49 -11.74
C TYR A 396 14.26 -4.89 -12.12
N GLU A 397 13.49 -5.59 -12.96
CA GLU A 397 12.05 -5.32 -13.11
C GLU A 397 11.34 -5.55 -11.77
N TRP A 398 10.27 -4.81 -11.45
CA TRP A 398 9.62 -4.82 -10.13
C TRP A 398 9.24 -6.20 -9.61
N THR A 399 8.57 -7.03 -10.42
CA THR A 399 8.13 -8.35 -9.96
C THR A 399 9.30 -9.33 -9.80
N ASP A 400 10.39 -9.15 -10.57
CA ASP A 400 11.64 -9.88 -10.32
C ASP A 400 12.34 -9.37 -9.06
N PHE A 401 12.44 -8.04 -8.88
CA PHE A 401 13.02 -7.41 -7.69
C PHE A 401 12.36 -7.97 -6.42
N GLN A 402 11.02 -8.01 -6.41
CA GLN A 402 10.20 -8.65 -5.38
C GLN A 402 10.65 -10.06 -5.05
N LYS A 403 10.78 -10.92 -6.07
CA LYS A 403 11.24 -12.30 -5.91
C LYS A 403 12.69 -12.39 -5.42
N GLN A 404 13.57 -11.47 -5.81
CA GLN A 404 14.95 -11.48 -5.36
C GLN A 404 15.07 -11.14 -3.87
N TRP A 405 14.36 -10.12 -3.36
CA TRP A 405 14.40 -9.81 -1.93
C TRP A 405 13.60 -10.81 -1.11
N ALA A 406 12.41 -11.23 -1.58
CA ALA A 406 11.61 -12.25 -0.92
C ALA A 406 12.33 -13.60 -0.87
N GLY A 407 13.18 -13.89 -1.86
CA GLY A 407 14.09 -15.05 -1.85
C GLY A 407 15.37 -14.87 -1.01
N GLY A 408 15.58 -13.70 -0.39
CA GLY A 408 16.78 -13.41 0.40
C GLY A 408 18.08 -13.40 -0.41
N LYS A 409 18.01 -13.05 -1.71
CA LYS A 409 19.15 -13.17 -2.66
C LYS A 409 20.01 -11.91 -2.75
N LEU A 410 19.44 -10.74 -2.45
CA LEU A 410 20.13 -9.44 -2.48
C LEU A 410 21.00 -9.26 -1.23
N ASP A 411 22.15 -8.60 -1.34
CA ASP A 411 22.99 -8.29 -0.15
C ASP A 411 22.51 -7.00 0.54
N ALA A 412 22.18 -5.98 -0.26
CA ALA A 412 21.46 -4.79 0.18
C ALA A 412 20.48 -4.34 -0.91
N TYR A 413 19.43 -3.62 -0.52
CA TYR A 413 18.46 -3.05 -1.45
C TYR A 413 17.63 -1.96 -0.77
N ALA A 414 17.16 -0.97 -1.52
CA ALA A 414 16.21 0.02 -1.00
C ALA A 414 14.81 -0.20 -1.55
N VAL A 415 13.82 -0.08 -0.67
CA VAL A 415 12.40 -0.12 -1.03
C VAL A 415 11.61 0.83 -0.12
N GLY A 416 10.55 1.39 -0.69
CA GLY A 416 9.60 2.23 0.04
C GLY A 416 8.63 1.37 0.87
N TRP A 417 8.12 1.95 1.95
CA TRP A 417 7.02 1.41 2.74
C TRP A 417 5.97 2.49 2.91
N VAL A 418 4.77 2.25 2.40
CA VAL A 418 3.59 3.07 2.65
C VAL A 418 2.88 2.46 3.84
N ALA A 419 2.54 3.27 4.85
CA ALA A 419 1.79 2.77 6.01
C ALA A 419 0.51 2.05 5.56
N ASP A 420 0.33 0.81 6.04
CA ASP A 420 -0.84 -0.01 5.73
C ASP A 420 -2.11 0.51 6.41
N TYR A 421 -1.93 1.15 7.56
CA TYR A 421 -2.94 1.70 8.45
C TYR A 421 -2.30 2.75 9.38
N PRO A 422 -3.09 3.65 9.98
CA PRO A 422 -2.58 4.76 10.79
C PRO A 422 -2.19 4.33 12.23
N ASP A 423 -1.34 3.30 12.36
CA ASP A 423 -0.72 2.88 13.63
C ASP A 423 0.76 2.52 13.41
N PRO A 424 1.68 2.89 14.32
CA PRO A 424 3.10 2.59 14.21
C PRO A 424 3.47 1.10 14.06
N ASP A 425 2.59 0.16 14.45
CA ASP A 425 2.82 -1.28 14.30
C ASP A 425 3.13 -1.71 12.84
N THR A 426 2.58 -1.01 11.83
CA THR A 426 2.87 -1.27 10.40
C THR A 426 4.37 -1.20 10.07
N PHE A 427 5.15 -0.39 10.80
CA PHE A 427 6.60 -0.25 10.60
C PHE A 427 7.42 -1.24 11.44
N GLY A 428 6.80 -1.93 12.41
CA GLY A 428 7.46 -2.86 13.32
C GLY A 428 7.61 -4.26 12.71
N GLY A 429 6.60 -5.11 12.93
CA GLY A 429 6.58 -6.52 12.52
C GLY A 429 7.01 -6.75 11.06
N PRO A 430 6.41 -6.07 10.07
CA PRO A 430 6.75 -6.26 8.66
C PRO A 430 8.19 -5.90 8.29
N LEU A 431 8.78 -4.87 8.90
CA LEU A 431 10.08 -4.35 8.48
C LEU A 431 11.26 -4.91 9.30
N VAL A 432 11.07 -5.10 10.60
CA VAL A 432 12.13 -5.48 11.54
C VAL A 432 11.77 -6.63 12.49
N GLY A 433 10.54 -7.18 12.40
CA GLY A 433 10.17 -8.38 13.14
C GLY A 433 10.81 -9.65 12.56
N THR A 434 11.03 -10.66 13.40
CA THR A 434 11.51 -11.96 12.94
C THR A 434 10.54 -12.56 11.90
N GLY A 435 11.05 -12.84 10.70
CA GLY A 435 10.24 -13.36 9.60
C GLY A 435 9.38 -12.30 8.89
N GLY A 436 9.68 -11.01 9.09
CA GLY A 436 9.01 -9.91 8.41
C GLY A 436 9.17 -9.93 6.88
N THR A 437 8.34 -9.12 6.21
CA THR A 437 8.17 -9.04 4.76
C THR A 437 9.48 -8.77 3.99
N MET A 438 10.42 -8.05 4.60
CA MET A 438 11.70 -7.69 3.96
C MET A 438 12.69 -8.87 3.90
N ASN A 439 12.44 -9.97 4.59
CA ASN A 439 13.22 -11.20 4.55
C ASN A 439 14.76 -11.00 4.61
N THR A 440 15.20 -10.06 5.45
CA THR A 440 16.60 -9.67 5.66
C THR A 440 17.41 -10.72 6.44
N GLY A 441 16.73 -11.66 7.09
CA GLY A 441 17.32 -12.59 8.05
C GLY A 441 17.55 -11.98 9.44
N TYR A 442 17.07 -10.76 9.68
CA TYR A 442 17.12 -10.16 11.02
C TYR A 442 16.16 -10.88 11.99
N SER A 443 16.66 -11.09 13.20
CA SER A 443 15.90 -11.67 14.31
C SER A 443 16.48 -11.18 15.63
N SER A 444 15.64 -10.51 16.42
CA SER A 444 16.02 -10.02 17.75
C SER A 444 14.89 -10.27 18.73
N LYS A 445 15.18 -11.07 19.76
CA LYS A 445 14.22 -11.37 20.84
C LYS A 445 13.79 -10.11 21.60
N ALA A 446 14.62 -9.06 21.60
CA ALA A 446 14.26 -7.79 22.21
C ALA A 446 13.23 -7.06 21.33
N VAL A 447 13.51 -6.91 20.03
CA VAL A 447 12.60 -6.30 19.06
C VAL A 447 11.27 -7.03 18.98
N ASP A 448 11.29 -8.37 18.84
CA ASP A 448 10.06 -9.17 18.79
C ASP A 448 9.20 -9.03 20.06
N ARG A 449 9.84 -8.87 21.22
CA ARG A 449 9.14 -8.65 22.49
C ARG A 449 8.49 -7.28 22.53
N MET A 450 9.17 -6.23 22.06
CA MET A 450 8.64 -4.87 22.02
C MET A 450 7.48 -4.76 21.03
N ILE A 451 7.57 -5.41 19.86
CA ILE A 451 6.46 -5.50 18.91
C ILE A 451 5.25 -6.17 19.58
N LYS A 452 5.43 -7.34 20.19
CA LYS A 452 4.34 -8.07 20.88
C LYS A 452 3.79 -7.35 22.09
N ALA A 453 4.62 -6.61 22.83
CA ALA A 453 4.18 -5.77 23.94
C ALA A 453 3.33 -4.61 23.42
N SER A 454 3.77 -3.97 22.34
CA SER A 454 3.03 -2.87 21.72
C SER A 454 1.61 -3.31 21.35
N GLN A 455 1.44 -4.52 20.82
CA GLN A 455 0.16 -5.10 20.39
C GLN A 455 -0.81 -5.40 21.55
N GLN A 456 -0.36 -5.39 22.80
CA GLN A 456 -1.21 -5.62 23.97
C GLN A 456 -1.92 -4.35 24.48
N HIS A 457 -1.52 -3.17 24.00
CA HIS A 457 -2.16 -1.91 24.41
C HIS A 457 -3.44 -1.68 23.63
N GLN A 458 -4.58 -1.85 24.30
CA GLN A 458 -5.89 -1.52 23.74
C GLN A 458 -6.01 -0.04 23.36
N ASN A 459 -5.49 0.85 24.22
CA ASN A 459 -5.30 2.24 23.87
C ASN A 459 -3.95 2.41 23.16
N ARG A 460 -3.99 2.64 21.85
CA ARG A 460 -2.80 2.70 21.01
C ARG A 460 -1.82 3.81 21.39
N ALA A 461 -2.28 4.88 22.03
CA ALA A 461 -1.42 5.94 22.51
C ALA A 461 -0.41 5.47 23.58
N ASP A 462 -0.74 4.41 24.33
CA ASP A 462 0.10 3.88 25.40
C ASP A 462 1.27 3.04 24.87
N ALA A 463 1.20 2.58 23.62
CA ALA A 463 2.27 1.81 22.96
C ALA A 463 3.51 2.66 22.61
N GLY A 464 3.45 3.99 22.76
CA GLY A 464 4.55 4.89 22.39
C GLY A 464 5.88 4.56 23.08
N GLY A 465 5.85 4.04 24.32
CA GLY A 465 7.06 3.59 25.02
C GLY A 465 7.77 2.44 24.30
N ASP A 466 7.02 1.40 23.93
CA ASP A 466 7.55 0.22 23.23
C ASP A 466 8.18 0.61 21.88
N PHE A 467 7.56 1.53 21.16
CA PHE A 467 8.09 2.00 19.87
C PHE A 467 9.35 2.86 20.00
N ARG A 468 9.50 3.65 21.08
CA ARG A 468 10.76 4.37 21.32
C ARG A 468 11.91 3.40 21.56
N ASP A 469 11.70 2.40 22.42
CA ASP A 469 12.73 1.42 22.75
C ASP A 469 13.06 0.52 21.55
N LEU A 470 12.05 0.14 20.77
CA LEU A 470 12.22 -0.59 19.52
C LEU A 470 13.09 0.18 18.52
N GLN A 471 12.83 1.48 18.33
CA GLN A 471 13.61 2.30 17.41
C GLN A 471 15.04 2.54 17.88
N ALA A 472 15.26 2.63 19.20
CA ALA A 472 16.61 2.68 19.76
C ALA A 472 17.39 1.38 19.47
N ALA A 473 16.78 0.21 19.69
CA ALA A 473 17.40 -1.07 19.37
C ALA A 473 17.68 -1.24 17.86
N VAL A 474 16.75 -0.79 17.01
CA VAL A 474 16.94 -0.81 15.54
C VAL A 474 18.07 0.14 15.13
N ALA A 475 18.22 1.31 15.75
CA ALA A 475 19.33 2.22 15.48
C ALA A 475 20.69 1.65 15.96
N GLU A 476 20.71 0.83 17.01
CA GLU A 476 21.91 0.13 17.46
C GLU A 476 22.28 -1.04 16.54
N ASP A 477 21.31 -1.90 16.20
CA ASP A 477 21.52 -3.10 15.39
C ASP A 477 21.68 -2.80 13.89
N VAL A 478 21.13 -1.67 13.43
CA VAL A 478 21.07 -1.24 12.02
C VAL A 478 20.63 -2.37 11.08
N PRO A 479 19.51 -3.09 11.32
CA PRO A 479 19.01 -4.11 10.38
C PRO A 479 18.41 -3.48 9.12
N VAL A 480 18.00 -2.22 9.24
CA VAL A 480 17.49 -1.33 8.21
C VAL A 480 18.07 0.05 8.47
N LEU A 481 18.27 0.84 7.41
CA LEU A 481 18.73 2.21 7.48
C LEU A 481 17.69 3.12 6.81
N PRO A 482 16.90 3.88 7.58
CA PRO A 482 16.00 4.90 7.01
C PRO A 482 16.76 5.92 6.18
N LEU A 483 16.20 6.34 5.05
CA LEU A 483 16.82 7.30 4.13
C LEU A 483 16.05 8.61 4.11
N TRP A 484 14.76 8.54 3.78
CA TRP A 484 13.88 9.69 3.67
C TRP A 484 12.41 9.31 3.87
N GLN A 485 11.58 10.31 4.12
CA GLN A 485 10.12 10.27 4.15
C GLN A 485 9.59 11.10 2.97
N ALA A 486 8.57 10.60 2.26
CA ALA A 486 8.00 11.30 1.12
C ALA A 486 7.18 12.51 1.57
N LYS A 487 7.08 13.49 0.68
CA LYS A 487 5.90 14.37 0.59
C LYS A 487 5.01 13.80 -0.49
N GLU A 488 3.72 13.69 -0.23
CA GLU A 488 2.80 13.20 -1.25
C GLU A 488 2.29 14.34 -2.12
N TYR A 489 2.31 14.11 -3.44
CA TYR A 489 1.76 15.04 -4.41
C TYR A 489 0.69 14.35 -5.24
N VAL A 490 -0.48 14.99 -5.30
CA VAL A 490 -1.52 14.67 -6.27
C VAL A 490 -1.79 15.92 -7.08
N VAL A 491 -1.58 15.81 -8.39
CA VAL A 491 -1.87 16.90 -9.33
C VAL A 491 -3.13 16.54 -10.11
N THR A 492 -4.09 17.45 -10.14
CA THR A 492 -5.35 17.26 -10.87
C THR A 492 -5.64 18.41 -11.81
N SER A 493 -6.42 18.13 -12.85
CA SER A 493 -6.96 19.19 -13.72
C SER A 493 -7.88 20.12 -12.92
N GLU A 494 -8.03 21.35 -13.39
CA GLU A 494 -8.84 22.42 -12.78
C GLU A 494 -10.34 22.10 -12.66
N ASP A 495 -10.83 21.04 -13.30
CA ASP A 495 -12.21 20.57 -13.21
C ASP A 495 -12.36 19.33 -12.32
N ILE A 496 -11.25 18.75 -11.83
CA ILE A 496 -11.28 17.56 -10.94
C ILE A 496 -11.14 17.96 -9.47
N GLY A 497 -12.07 17.49 -8.64
CA GLY A 497 -12.04 17.62 -7.18
C GLY A 497 -11.75 16.29 -6.48
N GLY A 498 -11.31 16.37 -5.22
CA GLY A 498 -11.13 15.20 -4.35
C GLY A 498 -9.77 14.51 -4.42
N GLY A 499 -8.79 15.08 -5.15
CA GLY A 499 -7.44 14.52 -5.29
C GLY A 499 -6.72 14.30 -3.95
N GLN A 500 -6.97 15.14 -2.95
CA GLN A 500 -6.40 14.99 -1.60
C GLN A 500 -6.80 13.71 -0.86
N TYR A 501 -7.84 13.00 -1.33
CA TYR A 501 -8.28 11.72 -0.73
C TYR A 501 -7.63 10.49 -1.37
N LEU A 502 -6.83 10.68 -2.42
CA LEU A 502 -6.03 9.60 -3.01
C LEU A 502 -4.82 9.26 -2.13
N SER A 503 -4.39 10.18 -1.28
CA SER A 503 -3.35 9.93 -0.29
C SER A 503 -3.57 10.82 0.93
N ASP A 504 -4.03 10.22 2.02
CA ASP A 504 -4.36 10.89 3.28
C ASP A 504 -3.78 10.17 4.51
N GLY A 505 -2.74 9.36 4.28
CA GLY A 505 -2.00 8.66 5.33
C GLY A 505 -2.71 7.46 5.95
N THR A 506 -3.91 7.08 5.49
CA THR A 506 -4.64 5.94 6.08
C THR A 506 -4.39 4.60 5.36
N GLY A 507 -3.58 4.59 4.30
CA GLY A 507 -3.34 3.40 3.46
C GLY A 507 -4.45 3.05 2.46
N VAL A 508 -5.48 3.89 2.30
CA VAL A 508 -6.65 3.61 1.43
C VAL A 508 -6.66 4.55 0.22
N PHE A 509 -6.71 3.99 -0.99
CA PHE A 509 -6.70 4.76 -2.24
C PHE A 509 -8.13 5.00 -2.75
N ARG A 510 -8.68 6.20 -2.54
CA ARG A 510 -10.14 6.43 -2.65
C ARG A 510 -10.59 7.02 -3.98
N LEU A 511 -10.66 6.21 -5.03
CA LEU A 511 -11.10 6.69 -6.35
C LEU A 511 -12.57 7.17 -6.36
N TRP A 512 -13.40 6.72 -5.43
CA TRP A 512 -14.81 7.15 -5.33
C TRP A 512 -14.96 8.59 -4.85
N ARG A 513 -13.90 9.21 -4.32
CA ARG A 513 -13.87 10.61 -3.87
C ARG A 513 -13.56 11.58 -5.00
N LEU A 514 -13.12 11.10 -6.16
CA LEU A 514 -12.86 11.93 -7.32
C LEU A 514 -14.18 12.40 -7.95
N THR A 515 -14.27 13.70 -8.21
CA THR A 515 -15.44 14.34 -8.82
C THR A 515 -14.99 15.22 -9.98
N ARG A 516 -15.87 15.40 -10.97
CA ARG A 516 -15.71 16.42 -12.02
C ARG A 516 -16.74 17.52 -11.77
N LEU A 517 -16.26 18.76 -11.63
CA LEU A 517 -17.02 19.93 -11.17
C LEU A 517 -17.94 20.52 -12.22
#